data_AF-A0A959V146-F1
#
_entry.id   AF-A0A959V146-F1
#
_cell.length_a   1.000
_cell.length_b   1.000
_cell.length_c   1.000
_cell.angle_alpha   90.00
_cell.angle_beta   90.00
_cell.angle_gamma   90.00
#
_symmetry.space_group_name_H-M   'P 1'
#
loop_
_entity.id
_entity.type
_entity.pdbx_description
1 polymer ?
#
loop_
_entity_poly.entity_id
_entity_poly.type
_entity_poly.pdbx_seq_one_letter_code
_entity_poly.pdbx_strand_id
1 'polypeptide(L)' 'GLVVANTPTVGLELQRWLLPHQHEVLVPATNTAACEHLKERGYTGHPYGVRMEYGDPLAVDAQRLFGVGW' A
#
# COMPACT_ATOMS: atom_id res chain seq x y z
N GLY A 1 0.30 -7.53 -8.06
CA GLY A 1 1.73 -7.12 -8.06
C GLY A 1 2.09 -6.36 -6.79
N LEU A 2 3.35 -6.40 -6.35
CA LEU A 2 3.81 -5.79 -5.09
C LEU A 2 4.59 -4.49 -5.35
N VAL A 3 4.20 -3.39 -4.68
CA VAL A 3 4.87 -2.08 -4.76
C VAL A 3 5.55 -1.77 -3.43
N VAL A 4 6.88 -1.77 -3.46
CA VAL A 4 7.73 -1.37 -2.32
C VAL A 4 8.68 -0.27 -2.79
N ALA A 5 8.84 0.78 -1.97
CA ALA A 5 9.74 1.88 -2.26
C ALA A 5 10.40 2.40 -0.97
N ASN A 6 11.65 2.86 -1.10
CA ASN A 6 12.39 3.46 0.01
C ASN A 6 11.98 4.92 0.30
N THR A 7 11.28 5.56 -0.63
CA THR A 7 10.85 6.95 -0.53
C THR A 7 9.39 7.09 -0.97
N PRO A 8 8.59 7.95 -0.32
CA PRO A 8 7.18 8.13 -0.68
C PRO A 8 6.96 8.54 -2.14
N THR A 9 7.75 9.48 -2.67
CA THR A 9 7.61 9.97 -4.05
C THR A 9 7.65 8.84 -5.08
N VAL A 10 8.65 7.96 -4.99
CA VAL A 10 8.76 6.79 -5.87
C VAL A 10 7.61 5.80 -5.64
N GLY A 11 7.24 5.55 -4.37
CA GLY A 11 6.16 4.64 -4.01
C GLY A 11 4.82 5.07 -4.58
N LEU A 12 4.49 6.35 -4.51
CA LEU A 12 3.26 6.93 -5.04
C LEU A 12 3.21 6.90 -6.57
N GLU A 13 4.33 7.18 -7.23
CA GLU A 13 4.41 7.10 -8.70
C GLU A 13 4.22 5.66 -9.21
N LEU A 14 4.83 4.67 -8.55
CA LEU A 14 4.63 3.26 -8.86
C LEU A 14 3.20 2.81 -8.53
N GLN A 15 2.64 3.26 -7.41
CA GLN A 15 1.24 3.00 -7.05
C GLN A 15 0.33 3.54 -8.15
N ARG A 16 0.52 4.78 -8.61
CA ARG A 16 -0.24 5.36 -9.72
C ARG A 16 -0.16 4.52 -10.99
N TRP A 17 1.01 3.98 -11.33
CA TRP A 17 1.15 3.12 -12.51
C TRP A 17 0.46 1.76 -12.36
N LEU A 18 0.30 1.25 -11.13
CA LEU A 18 -0.41 0.00 -10.88
C LEU A 18 -1.93 0.14 -11.05
N LEU A 19 -2.50 1.29 -10.64
CA LEU A 19 -3.95 1.49 -10.56
C LEU A 19 -4.75 1.21 -11.86
N PRO A 20 -4.29 1.58 -13.07
CA PRO A 20 -5.01 1.26 -14.31
C PRO A 20 -5.14 -0.24 -14.60
N HIS A 21 -4.32 -1.07 -13.95
CA HIS A 21 -4.23 -2.51 -14.20
C HIS A 21 -4.83 -3.35 -13.06
N GLN A 22 -5.38 -2.71 -12.03
CA GLN A 22 -5.87 -3.35 -10.82
C GLN A 22 -7.17 -2.68 -10.36
N HIS A 23 -8.23 -3.45 -10.15
CA HIS A 23 -9.50 -2.91 -9.65
C HIS A 23 -9.39 -2.47 -8.19
N GLU A 24 -8.55 -3.16 -7.41
CA GLU A 24 -8.35 -2.93 -5.98
C GLU A 24 -6.87 -3.04 -5.63
N VAL A 25 -6.45 -2.34 -4.58
CA VAL A 25 -5.10 -2.43 -4.05
C VAL A 25 -5.15 -2.51 -2.54
N LEU A 26 -4.39 -3.45 -1.96
CA LEU A 26 -4.21 -3.51 -0.53
C LEU A 26 -3.02 -2.65 -0.12
N VAL A 27 -3.24 -1.80 0.89
CA VAL A 27 -2.21 -0.97 1.51
C VAL A 27 -2.28 -1.10 3.03
N PRO A 28 -1.15 -1.05 3.75
CA PRO A 28 -1.17 -0.98 5.19
C PRO A 28 -1.89 0.29 5.63
N ALA A 29 -2.87 0.17 6.53
CA ALA A 29 -3.60 1.33 7.06
C ALA A 29 -2.67 2.34 7.77
N THR A 30 -1.49 1.90 8.19
CA THR A 30 -0.45 2.74 8.80
C THR A 30 0.35 3.55 7.80
N ASN A 31 0.38 3.18 6.51
CA ASN A 31 1.05 3.96 5.46
C ASN A 31 0.16 5.14 5.05
N THR A 32 0.34 6.28 5.73
CA THR A 32 -0.51 7.47 5.54
C THR A 32 -0.35 8.04 4.13
N ALA A 33 0.87 8.10 3.60
CA ALA A 33 1.13 8.61 2.25
C ALA A 33 0.38 7.81 1.18
N ALA A 34 0.45 6.47 1.24
CA ALA A 34 -0.27 5.61 0.29
C ALA A 34 -1.80 5.75 0.44
N CYS A 35 -2.29 5.84 1.68
CA CYS A 35 -3.73 5.99 1.95
C CYS A 35 -4.27 7.35 1.48
N GLU A 36 -3.55 8.44 1.75
CA GLU A 36 -3.92 9.79 1.34
C GLU A 36 -3.91 9.92 -0.18
N HIS A 37 -2.88 9.40 -0.84
CA HIS A 37 -2.81 9.42 -2.30
C HIS A 37 -3.99 8.71 -2.98
N LEU A 38 -4.46 7.59 -2.41
CA LEU A 38 -5.65 6.90 -2.90
C LEU A 38 -6.92 7.72 -2.66
N LYS A 39 -7.07 8.33 -1.49
CA LYS A 39 -8.21 9.21 -1.18
C LYS A 39 -8.28 10.43 -2.10
N GLU A 40 -7.14 11.08 -2.35
CA GLU A 40 -7.02 12.22 -3.27
C GLU A 40 -7.44 11.86 -4.70
N ARG A 41 -7.27 10.59 -5.08
CA ARG A 41 -7.69 10.05 -6.38
C ARG A 41 -9.14 9.56 -6.42
N GLY A 42 -9.88 9.69 -5.32
CA GLY A 42 -11.29 9.30 -5.22
C GLY A 42 -11.54 7.83 -4.89
N TYR A 43 -10.52 7.08 -4.47
CA TYR A 43 -10.72 5.70 -4.01
C TYR A 43 -11.30 5.66 -2.59
N THR A 44 -12.17 4.69 -2.34
CA THR A 44 -12.72 4.40 -1.01
C THR A 44 -11.97 3.25 -0.34
N GLY A 45 -11.53 3.47 0.90
CA GLY A 45 -10.89 2.43 1.69
C GLY A 45 -11.90 1.62 2.51
N HIS A 46 -11.71 0.31 2.57
CA HIS A 46 -12.46 -0.60 3.44
C HIS A 46 -11.49 -1.48 4.24
N PRO A 47 -11.80 -1.80 5.51
CA PRO A 47 -11.02 -2.79 6.25
C PRO A 47 -11.10 -4.15 5.55
N TYR A 48 -9.94 -4.71 5.18
CA TYR A 48 -9.87 -6.01 4.49
C TYR A 48 -9.37 -7.15 5.39
N GLY A 49 -8.42 -6.86 6.28
CA GLY A 49 -7.87 -7.86 7.19
C GLY A 49 -6.78 -7.32 8.10
N VAL A 50 -6.27 -8.20 8.97
CA VAL A 50 -5.18 -7.90 9.90
C VAL A 50 -3.95 -8.68 9.48
N ARG A 51 -2.78 -8.02 9.42
CA ARG A 51 -1.51 -8.69 9.17
C ARG A 51 -1.23 -9.68 10.30
N MET A 52 -1.04 -10.95 9.94
CA MET A 52 -0.65 -11.99 10.90
C MET A 52 0.87 -12.08 10.98
N GLU A 53 1.38 -12.36 12.18
CA GLU A 53 2.79 -12.59 12.45
C GLU A 53 2.94 -13.86 13.29
N TYR A 54 3.96 -14.66 13.01
CA TYR A 54 4.27 -15.88 13.75
C TYR A 54 5.78 -16.00 13.92
N GLY A 55 6.23 -16.26 15.15
CA GLY A 55 7.65 -16.25 15.51
C GLY A 55 8.18 -14.84 15.77
N ASP A 56 9.46 -14.63 15.50
CA ASP A 56 10.10 -13.34 15.74
C ASP A 56 9.56 -12.25 14.79
N PRO A 57 9.24 -11.05 15.28
CA PRO A 57 8.72 -9.98 14.45
C PRO A 57 9.71 -9.60 13.35
N LEU A 58 9.30 -9.76 12.09
CA LEU A 58 10.07 -9.23 10.97
C LEU A 58 9.90 -7.70 10.97
N ALA A 59 11.03 -6.98 11.01
CA ALA A 59 11.08 -5.51 10.94
C ALA A 59 10.69 -5.00 9.54
N VAL A 60 9.44 -5.23 9.16
CA VAL A 60 8.85 -4.72 7.92
C VAL A 60 8.32 -3.33 8.21
N ASP A 61 8.97 -2.36 7.59
CA ASP A 61 8.52 -0.98 7.59
C ASP A 61 7.30 -0.83 6.68
N ALA A 62 6.12 -0.76 7.28
CA ALA A 62 4.85 -0.59 6.58
C ALA A 62 4.81 0.69 5.72
N GLN A 63 5.62 1.72 6.05
CA GLN A 63 5.70 2.96 5.27
C GLN A 63 6.34 2.76 3.90
N ARG A 64 7.01 1.62 3.67
CA ARG A 64 7.62 1.29 2.39
C ARG A 64 6.69 0.54 1.44
N LEU A 65 5.53 0.09 1.90
CA LEU A 65 4.63 -0.75 1.13
C LEU A 65 3.45 0.06 0.62
N PHE A 66 3.40 0.29 -0.69
CA PHE A 66 2.45 1.21 -1.35
C PHE A 66 1.35 0.48 -2.13
N GLY A 67 1.43 -0.83 -2.24
CA GLY A 67 0.34 -1.60 -2.84
C GLY A 67 0.64 -3.08 -2.97
N VAL A 68 -0.37 -3.90 -2.74
CA VAL A 68 -0.42 -5.30 -3.15
C VAL A 68 -1.66 -5.45 -4.02
N GLY A 69 -1.43 -5.62 -5.33
CA GLY A 69 -2.47 -6.01 -6.27
C GLY A 69 -2.62 -7.53 -6.33
N TRP A 70 -3.84 -7.98 -6.62
CA TRP A 70 -4.19 -9.39 -6.79
C TRP A 70 -4.13 -9.81 -8.26
#